data_AF-A0A7V3MLG6-F1
#
_entry.id   AF-A0A7V3MLG6-F1
#
_cell.length_a   1.000
_cell.length_b   1.000
_cell.length_c   1.000
_cell.angle_alpha   90.00
_cell.angle_beta   90.00
_cell.angle_gamma   90.00
#
_symmetry.space_group_name_H-M   'P 1'
#
loop_
_entity.id
_entity.type
_entity.pdbx_description
1 polymer ?
#
loop_
_entity_poly.entity_id
_entity_poly.type
_entity_poly.pdbx_seq_one_letter_code
_entity_poly.pdbx_strand_id
1 'polypeptide(L)'
;VIYFVMSIFTASIGPSVAAVTCTRVDESFRGRAYGIQQSAGTTGSLLAYIVASLTAARWGYGAIFLLTGGMLLVGGLMFRGMARRWEKRPIA
;
A
#
# COMPACT_ATOMS: atom_id res chain seq x y z
N VAL A 1 -21.43 -4.37 -5.76
CA VAL A 1 -20.91 -5.18 -4.63
C VAL A 1 -19.39 -5.24 -4.60
N ILE A 2 -18.70 -5.72 -5.65
CA ILE A 2 -17.21 -5.81 -5.67
C ILE A 2 -16.50 -4.49 -5.37
N TYR A 3 -16.88 -3.39 -6.03
CA TYR A 3 -16.27 -2.07 -5.77
C TYR A 3 -16.50 -1.57 -4.34
N PHE A 4 -17.67 -1.84 -3.75
CA PHE A 4 -17.97 -1.43 -2.38
C PHE A 4 -17.05 -2.13 -1.39
N VAL A 5 -16.90 -3.45 -1.55
CA VAL A 5 -16.01 -4.28 -0.73
C VAL A 5 -14.56 -3.81 -0.89
N MET A 6 -14.09 -3.63 -2.13
CA MET A 6 -12.74 -3.14 -2.41
C MET A 6 -12.47 -1.77 -1.75
N SER A 7 -13.43 -0.85 -1.84
CA SER A 7 -13.28 0.51 -1.30
C SER A 7 -13.19 0.52 0.23
N ILE A 8 -13.95 -0.31 0.94
CA ILE A 8 -13.85 -0.43 2.40
C ILE A 8 -12.46 -0.91 2.81
N PHE A 9 -11.96 -1.97 2.18
CA PHE A 9 -10.63 -2.50 2.50
C PHE A 9 -9.54 -1.47 2.19
N THR A 10 -9.62 -0.81 1.03
CA THR A 10 -8.64 0.20 0.62
C THR A 10 -8.65 1.40 1.55
N ALA A 11 -9.83 1.87 1.98
CA ALA A 11 -9.96 2.98 2.93
C ALA A 11 -9.33 2.68 4.29
N SER A 12 -9.36 1.43 4.74
CA SER A 12 -8.77 1.03 6.04
C SER A 12 -7.24 1.05 6.06
N ILE A 13 -6.57 1.02 4.91
CA ILE A 13 -5.10 0.95 4.83
C ILE A 13 -4.47 2.23 5.40
N GLY A 14 -4.98 3.40 5.03
CA GLY A 14 -4.46 4.70 5.50
C GLY A 14 -4.35 4.81 7.03
N PRO A 15 -5.45 4.69 7.79
CA PRO A 15 -5.41 4.76 9.25
C PRO A 15 -4.62 3.61 9.87
N SER A 16 -4.62 2.42 9.28
CA SER A 16 -3.84 1.28 9.78
C SER A 16 -2.33 1.56 9.71
N VAL A 17 -1.85 2.11 8.59
CA VAL A 17 -0.43 2.49 8.44
C VAL A 17 -0.08 3.63 9.38
N ALA A 18 -0.96 4.63 9.55
CA ALA A 18 -0.75 5.72 10.50
C ALA A 18 -0.63 5.20 11.95
N ALA A 19 -1.49 4.27 12.36
CA ALA A 19 -1.42 3.65 13.69
C ALA A 19 -0.10 2.88 13.91
N VAL A 20 0.36 2.13 12.91
CA VAL A 20 1.66 1.44 12.95
C VAL A 20 2.81 2.44 13.06
N THR A 21 2.78 3.53 12.30
CA THR A 21 3.78 4.59 12.39
C THR A 21 3.83 5.21 13.78
N CYS A 22 2.68 5.55 14.38
CA CYS A 22 2.65 6.11 15.73
C CYS A 22 3.18 5.14 16.81
N THR A 23 2.90 3.84 16.68
CA THR A 23 3.29 2.84 17.70
C THR A 23 4.73 2.34 17.55
N ARG A 24 5.33 2.42 16.36
CA ARG A 24 6.65 1.83 16.06
C ARG A 24 7.73 2.83 15.69
N VAL A 25 7.37 4.08 15.38
CA VAL A 25 8.34 5.13 15.00
C VAL A 25 8.52 6.10 16.16
N ASP A 26 9.79 6.37 16.49
CA ASP A 26 10.20 7.35 17.47
C ASP A 26 9.59 8.73 17.18
N GLU A 27 9.19 9.45 18.23
CA GLU A 27 8.45 10.70 18.12
C GLU A 27 9.20 11.76 17.31
N SER A 28 10.53 11.82 17.43
CA SER A 28 11.37 12.74 16.66
C SER A 28 11.38 12.44 15.17
N PHE A 29 11.11 11.19 14.77
CA PHE A 29 11.15 10.74 13.38
C PHE A 29 9.75 10.59 12.74
N ARG A 30 8.66 10.62 13.52
CA ARG A 30 7.28 10.46 13.00
C ARG A 30 6.97 11.41 11.84
N GLY A 31 7.35 12.68 11.93
CA GLY A 31 7.13 13.66 10.85
C GLY A 31 7.83 13.30 9.54
N ARG A 32 9.07 12.78 9.62
CA ARG A 32 9.80 12.28 8.44
C ARG A 32 9.18 11.00 7.89
N ALA A 33 8.74 10.09 8.76
CA ALA A 33 8.07 8.86 8.35
C ALA A 33 6.78 9.14 7.56
N TYR A 34 5.94 10.07 8.03
CA TYR A 34 4.76 10.52 7.28
C TYR A 34 5.13 11.21 5.97
N GLY A 35 6.19 12.03 5.94
CA GLY A 35 6.72 12.60 4.70
C GLY A 35 7.09 11.54 3.67
N ILE A 36 7.85 10.52 4.08
CA ILE A 36 8.22 9.38 3.22
C ILE A 36 6.98 8.62 2.74
N GLN A 37 6.01 8.37 3.63
CA GLN A 37 4.75 7.71 3.29
C GLN A 37 3.99 8.49 2.21
N GLN A 38 3.86 9.81 2.36
CA GLN A 38 3.17 10.67 1.40
C GLN A 38 3.90 10.73 0.05
N SER A 39 5.23 10.85 0.07
CA SER A 39 6.05 10.80 -1.15
C SER A 39 5.89 9.47 -1.88
N ALA A 40 6.01 8.35 -1.16
CA ALA A 40 5.83 7.01 -1.72
C ALA A 40 4.43 6.82 -2.30
N GLY A 41 3.38 7.30 -1.60
CA GLY A 41 1.99 7.26 -2.09
C GLY A 41 1.79 8.05 -3.38
N THR A 42 2.37 9.25 -3.46
CA THR A 42 2.28 10.11 -4.65
C THR A 42 3.02 9.48 -5.83
N THR A 43 4.28 9.06 -5.63
CA THR A 43 5.07 8.37 -6.65
C THR A 43 4.39 7.10 -7.13
N GLY A 44 3.87 6.29 -6.20
CA GLY A 44 3.13 5.07 -6.53
C GLY A 44 1.88 5.34 -7.37
N SER A 45 1.14 6.40 -7.06
CA SER A 45 -0.06 6.81 -7.81
C SER A 45 0.29 7.25 -9.24
N LEU A 46 1.37 8.03 -9.41
CA LEU A 46 1.85 8.45 -10.73
C LEU A 46 2.27 7.24 -11.58
N LEU A 47 3.04 6.32 -11.00
CA LEU A 47 3.43 5.08 -11.68
C LEU A 47 2.19 4.24 -12.03
N ALA A 48 1.21 4.16 -11.13
CA ALA A 48 -0.02 3.43 -11.39
C ALA A 48 -0.79 3.99 -12.59
N TYR A 49 -0.89 5.31 -12.75
CA TYR A 49 -1.55 5.91 -13.92
C TYR A 49 -0.84 5.57 -15.23
N ILE A 50 0.49 5.62 -15.25
CA ILE A 50 1.28 5.27 -16.44
C ILE A 50 1.10 3.79 -16.79
N VAL A 51 1.23 2.91 -15.80
CA VAL A 51 1.09 1.46 -16.00
C VAL A 51 -0.33 1.10 -16.43
N ALA A 52 -1.34 1.68 -15.79
CA ALA A 52 -2.74 1.44 -16.14
C ALA A 52 -3.07 1.94 -17.55
N SER A 53 -2.57 3.12 -17.94
CA SER A 53 -2.75 3.68 -19.29
C SER A 53 -2.14 2.77 -20.37
N LEU A 54 -0.90 2.33 -20.17
CA LEU A 54 -0.22 1.45 -21.13
C LEU A 54 -0.88 0.06 -21.21
N THR A 55 -1.33 -0.47 -20.07
CA THR A 55 -2.01 -1.77 -19.99
C THR A 55 -3.37 -1.71 -20.67
N ALA A 56 -4.12 -0.62 -20.46
CA ALA A 56 -5.41 -0.38 -21.12
C ALA A 56 -5.25 -0.32 -22.65
N ALA A 57 -4.21 0.36 -23.13
CA ALA A 57 -3.96 0.52 -24.56
C ALA A 57 -3.56 -0.79 -25.27
N ARG A 58 -2.88 -1.71 -24.59
CA ARG A 58 -2.37 -2.96 -25.20
C ARG A 58 -3.27 -4.17 -25.00
N TRP A 59 -3.85 -4.34 -23.81
CA TRP A 59 -4.60 -5.53 -23.42
C TRP A 59 -6.06 -5.24 -23.03
N GLY A 60 -6.49 -3.98 -23.15
CA GLY A 60 -7.84 -3.56 -22.78
C GLY A 60 -8.05 -3.43 -21.27
N TYR A 61 -9.26 -3.02 -20.87
CA TYR A 61 -9.59 -2.72 -19.47
C TYR A 61 -9.61 -3.96 -18.55
N GLY A 62 -9.87 -5.16 -19.10
CA GLY A 62 -9.92 -6.40 -18.31
C GLY A 62 -8.57 -6.76 -17.67
N ALA A 63 -7.46 -6.51 -18.37
CA ALA A 63 -6.12 -6.80 -17.88
C ALA A 63 -5.69 -5.90 -16.70
N ILE A 64 -6.30 -4.72 -16.58
CA ILE A 64 -6.02 -3.78 -15.48
C ILE A 64 -6.43 -4.40 -14.14
N PHE A 65 -7.57 -5.11 -14.08
CA PHE A 65 -8.03 -5.75 -12.85
C PHE A 65 -7.06 -6.85 -12.38
N LEU A 66 -6.56 -7.66 -13.31
CA LEU A 66 -5.56 -8.69 -13.00
C LEU A 66 -4.25 -8.07 -12.51
N LEU A 67 -3.81 -6.99 -13.16
CA LEU A 67 -2.60 -6.27 -12.77
C LEU A 67 -2.75 -5.64 -11.38
N THR A 68 -3.81 -4.89 -11.13
CA THR A 68 -4.08 -4.26 -9.83
C THR A 68 -4.22 -5.31 -8.73
N GLY A 69 -4.97 -6.38 -8.97
CA GLY A 69 -5.13 -7.48 -8.01
C GLY A 69 -3.79 -8.16 -7.69
N GLY A 70 -2.98 -8.46 -8.71
CA GLY A 70 -1.65 -9.03 -8.55
C GLY A 70 -0.72 -8.12 -7.73
N MET A 71 -0.73 -6.82 -8.01
CA MET A 71 0.10 -5.83 -7.32
C MET A 71 -0.27 -5.70 -5.84
N LEU A 72 -1.58 -5.71 -5.53
CA LEU A 72 -2.08 -5.73 -4.15
C LEU A 72 -1.70 -7.02 -3.41
N LEU A 73 -1.79 -8.18 -4.08
CA LEU A 73 -1.39 -9.46 -3.50
C LEU A 73 0.10 -9.50 -3.18
N VAL A 74 0.96 -9.05 -4.10
CA VAL A 74 2.42 -8.97 -3.88
C VAL A 74 2.72 -8.03 -2.72
N GLY A 75 2.12 -6.83 -2.69
CA GLY A 75 2.30 -5.89 -1.59
C GLY A 75 1.88 -6.47 -0.23
N GLY A 76 0.73 -7.16 -0.18
CA GLY A 76 0.26 -7.84 1.03
C GLY A 76 1.18 -8.98 1.48
N LEU A 77 1.71 -9.78 0.55
CA LEU A 77 2.67 -10.86 0.85
C LEU A 77 3.99 -10.29 1.39
N MET A 78 4.51 -9.23 0.78
CA MET A 78 5.71 -8.53 1.24
C MET A 78 5.51 -7.96 2.64
N PHE A 79 4.39 -7.25 2.86
CA PHE A 79 4.04 -6.71 4.18
C PHE A 79 3.92 -7.81 5.23
N ARG A 80 3.26 -8.93 4.91
CA ARG A 80 3.17 -10.10 5.80
C ARG A 80 4.54 -10.66 6.15
N GLY A 81 5.44 -10.76 5.18
CA GLY A 81 6.82 -11.19 5.41
C GLY A 81 7.59 -10.25 6.34
N MET A 82 7.41 -8.94 6.18
CA MET A 82 8.02 -7.92 7.04
C MET A 82 7.42 -7.93 8.45
N ALA A 83 6.09 -7.98 8.57
CA ALA A 83 5.38 -8.00 9.85
C ALA A 83 5.77 -9.21 10.71
N ARG A 84 5.94 -10.40 10.11
CA ARG A 84 6.44 -11.60 10.80
C ARG A 84 7.85 -11.42 11.40
N ARG A 85 8.67 -10.54 10.83
CA ARG A 85 9.99 -10.23 11.38
C ARG A 85 9.89 -9.28 12.58
N TRP A 86 8.87 -8.42 12.61
CA TRP A 86 8.64 -7.46 13.69
C TRP A 86 8.06 -8.10 14.96
N GLU A 87 7.35 -9.21 14.83
CA GLU A 87 6.82 -9.98 15.96
C GLU A 87 7.93 -10.62 16.80
N LYS A 88 9.10 -10.91 16.21
CA LYS A 88 10.25 -11.50 16.90
C LYS A 88 11.07 -10.51 17.73
N ARG A 89 10.76 -9.21 17.68
CA ARG A 89 11.42 -8.17 18.47
C ARG A 89 10.35 -7.54 19.39
N PRO A 90 10.21 -8.01 20.64
CA PRO A 90 9.30 -7.37 21.57
C PRO A 90 9.78 -5.93 21.78
N ILE A 91 8.81 -5.04 21.73
CA ILE A 91 8.91 -3.64 22.15
C ILE A 91 9.43 -3.65 23.59
N ALA A 92 10.67 -3.16 23.77
CA ALA A 92 11.25 -2.85 25.08
C ALA A 92 10.82 -1.45 25.50
#